data_AF-J5MI80-F1
#
_entry.id   AF-J5MI80-F1
#
_cell.length_a   1.000
_cell.length_b   1.000
_cell.length_c   1.000
_cell.angle_alpha   90.00
_cell.angle_beta   90.00
_cell.angle_gamma   90.00
#
_symmetry.space_group_name_H-M   'P 1'
#
loop_
_entity.id
_entity.type
_entity.pdbx_description
1 polymer ?
#
loop_
_entity_poly.entity_id
_entity_poly.type
_entity_poly.pdbx_seq_one_letter_code
_entity_poly.pdbx_strand_id
1 'polypeptide(L)'
;MERNKKVELLFRAENELNAAQAKLAELKASTRFSEADRLWSEILTNLQRFYTRLQQASKDGAKTEAWFGRIKKKRSVDPLLLYLQQARHADEHLELQVTETVIDTLIYSKPYDPAVGMKSFEIPETSITISLDEAKLVNVEPHTKVEVKGKFRLVPVTNRGVKYPVPAEHNGIIMDLFDPVNAGGHAIGYLRSTLEEATTFL
;
A
#
# COMPACT_ATOMS: atom_id res chain seq x y z
N MET A 1 11.56 24.83 -27.81
CA MET A 1 11.07 23.44 -27.96
C MET A 1 11.29 22.62 -26.69
N GLU A 2 12.50 22.60 -26.11
CA GLU A 2 12.80 21.88 -24.85
C GLU A 2 11.97 22.31 -23.63
N ARG A 3 11.75 23.63 -23.44
CA ARG A 3 10.91 24.14 -22.35
C ARG A 3 9.48 23.59 -22.39
N ASN A 4 8.90 23.43 -23.59
CA ASN A 4 7.58 22.83 -23.76
C ASN A 4 7.56 21.33 -23.38
N LYS A 5 8.65 20.60 -23.66
CA LYS A 5 8.77 19.19 -23.29
C LYS A 5 8.88 18.99 -21.78
N LYS A 6 9.62 19.85 -21.07
CA LYS A 6 9.73 19.79 -19.60
C LYS A 6 8.39 20.06 -18.92
N VAL A 7 7.67 21.10 -19.36
CA VAL A 7 6.32 21.41 -18.86
C VAL A 7 5.36 20.24 -19.08
N GLU A 8 5.37 19.64 -20.26
CA GLU A 8 4.56 18.46 -20.57
C GLU A 8 4.91 17.26 -19.66
N LEU A 9 6.19 17.03 -19.38
CA LEU A 9 6.62 15.95 -18.48
C LEU A 9 6.21 16.19 -17.03
N LEU A 10 6.26 17.44 -16.56
CA LEU A 10 5.78 17.81 -15.22
C LEU A 10 4.27 17.67 -15.10
N PHE A 11 3.51 18.11 -16.11
CA PHE A 11 2.07 17.89 -16.17
C PHE A 11 1.71 16.40 -16.13
N ARG A 12 2.43 15.57 -16.89
CA ARG A 12 2.25 14.11 -16.82
C ARG A 12 2.60 13.55 -15.46
N ALA A 13 3.69 14.01 -14.83
CA ALA A 13 4.05 13.58 -13.48
C ALA A 13 2.93 13.91 -12.47
N GLU A 14 2.39 15.13 -12.55
CA GLU A 14 1.25 15.55 -11.73
C GLU A 14 0.03 14.63 -11.93
N ASN A 15 -0.29 14.26 -13.17
CA ASN A 15 -1.38 13.33 -13.46
C ASN A 15 -1.18 11.95 -12.83
N GLU A 16 0.06 11.42 -12.82
CA GLU A 16 0.35 10.16 -12.12
C GLU A 16 0.10 10.30 -10.60
N LEU A 17 0.48 11.43 -9.98
CA LEU A 17 0.20 11.66 -8.55
C LEU A 17 -1.30 11.84 -8.27
N ASN A 18 -2.03 12.56 -9.12
CA ASN A 18 -3.48 12.68 -9.01
C ASN A 18 -4.16 11.32 -9.11
N ALA A 19 -3.70 10.47 -10.04
CA ALA A 19 -4.21 9.12 -10.20
C ALA A 19 -3.88 8.22 -9.00
N ALA A 20 -2.70 8.34 -8.39
CA ALA A 20 -2.34 7.65 -7.16
C ALA A 20 -3.22 8.11 -5.98
N GLN A 21 -3.48 9.41 -5.87
CA GLN A 21 -4.30 9.99 -4.81
C GLN A 21 -5.76 9.54 -4.88
N ALA A 22 -6.33 9.46 -6.09
CA ALA A 22 -7.67 8.93 -6.31
C ALA A 22 -7.77 7.47 -5.86
N LYS A 23 -6.80 6.64 -6.27
CA LYS A 23 -6.74 5.23 -5.86
C LYS A 23 -6.53 5.04 -4.37
N LEU A 24 -5.79 5.93 -3.72
CA LEU A 24 -5.65 5.91 -2.25
C LEU A 24 -6.99 6.20 -1.56
N ALA A 25 -7.81 7.10 -2.12
CA ALA A 25 -9.15 7.36 -1.60
C ALA A 25 -10.09 6.16 -1.82
N GLU A 26 -10.01 5.52 -2.99
CA GLU A 26 -10.72 4.26 -3.26
C GLU A 26 -10.27 3.14 -2.32
N LEU A 27 -8.97 3.00 -2.08
CA LEU A 27 -8.40 1.99 -1.19
C LEU A 27 -8.91 2.19 0.25
N LYS A 28 -8.95 3.44 0.71
CA LYS A 28 -9.50 3.80 2.02
C LYS A 28 -10.98 3.46 2.16
N ALA A 29 -11.74 3.49 1.07
CA ALA A 29 -13.17 3.19 1.05
C ALA A 29 -13.47 1.71 0.74
N SER A 30 -12.50 0.94 0.24
CA SER A 30 -12.71 -0.44 -0.17
C SER A 30 -12.95 -1.35 1.03
N THR A 31 -13.87 -2.29 0.85
CA THR A 31 -14.21 -3.33 1.82
C THR A 31 -13.84 -4.73 1.32
N ARG A 32 -13.22 -4.84 0.13
CA ARG A 32 -12.86 -6.11 -0.51
C ARG A 32 -11.34 -6.21 -0.66
N PHE A 33 -10.75 -7.29 -0.14
CA PHE A 33 -9.29 -7.46 -0.15
C PHE A 33 -8.69 -7.52 -1.56
N SER A 34 -9.35 -8.20 -2.50
CA SER A 34 -8.87 -8.27 -3.89
C SER A 34 -8.90 -6.91 -4.61
N GLU A 35 -9.84 -6.05 -4.26
CA GLU A 35 -9.87 -4.68 -4.74
C GLU A 35 -8.76 -3.85 -4.08
N ALA A 36 -8.57 -3.99 -2.76
CA ALA A 36 -7.51 -3.33 -2.03
C ALA A 36 -6.10 -3.68 -2.57
N ASP A 37 -5.86 -4.95 -2.89
CA ASP A 37 -4.61 -5.43 -3.48
C ASP A 37 -4.36 -4.82 -4.86
N ARG A 38 -5.36 -4.89 -5.76
CA ARG A 38 -5.27 -4.24 -7.08
C ARG A 38 -5.00 -2.74 -6.96
N LEU A 39 -5.73 -2.04 -6.10
CA LEU A 39 -5.56 -0.59 -5.88
C LEU A 39 -4.17 -0.26 -5.37
N TRP A 40 -3.61 -1.09 -4.47
CA TRP A 40 -2.25 -0.92 -3.97
C TRP A 40 -1.20 -1.07 -5.07
N SER A 41 -1.26 -2.14 -5.88
CA SER A 41 -0.34 -2.33 -7.02
C SER A 41 -0.44 -1.18 -8.03
N GLU A 42 -1.63 -0.65 -8.26
CA GLU A 42 -1.81 0.52 -9.11
C GLU A 42 -1.23 1.80 -8.49
N ILE A 43 -1.35 2.02 -7.18
CA ILE A 43 -0.69 3.13 -6.49
C ILE A 43 0.83 3.04 -6.71
N LEU A 44 1.44 1.88 -6.41
CA LEU A 44 2.89 1.65 -6.60
C LEU A 44 3.33 1.95 -8.04
N THR A 45 2.54 1.55 -9.01
CA THR A 45 2.79 1.82 -10.44
C THR A 45 2.77 3.32 -10.75
N ASN A 46 1.78 4.06 -10.27
CA ASN A 46 1.68 5.51 -10.48
C ASN A 46 2.87 6.24 -9.82
N LEU A 47 3.27 5.85 -8.59
CA LEU A 47 4.45 6.42 -7.93
C LEU A 47 5.74 6.18 -8.74
N GLN A 48 5.94 4.98 -9.29
CA GLN A 48 7.10 4.69 -10.13
C GLN A 48 7.09 5.50 -11.44
N ARG A 49 5.92 5.68 -12.05
CA ARG A 49 5.77 6.50 -13.27
C ARG A 49 6.08 7.97 -12.97
N PHE A 50 5.61 8.51 -11.84
CA PHE A 50 5.98 9.86 -11.40
C PHE A 50 7.49 10.08 -11.40
N TYR A 51 8.25 9.21 -10.72
CA TYR A 51 9.72 9.31 -10.69
C TYR A 51 10.34 9.23 -12.08
N THR A 52 9.81 8.37 -12.94
CA THR A 52 10.29 8.21 -14.31
C THR A 52 10.08 9.47 -15.15
N ARG A 53 8.92 10.14 -15.00
CA ARG A 53 8.64 11.43 -15.68
C ARG A 53 9.55 12.54 -15.14
N LEU A 54 9.72 12.59 -13.83
CA LEU A 54 10.58 13.58 -13.17
C LEU A 54 12.05 13.43 -13.61
N GLN A 55 12.54 12.19 -13.68
CA GLN A 55 13.87 11.90 -14.19
C GLN A 55 14.03 12.37 -15.63
N GLN A 56 13.04 12.14 -16.49
CA GLN A 56 13.06 12.56 -17.89
C GLN A 56 13.10 14.09 -18.00
N ALA A 57 12.35 14.80 -17.17
CA ALA A 57 12.33 16.26 -17.15
C ALA A 57 13.68 16.85 -16.70
N SER A 58 14.41 16.14 -15.83
CA SER A 58 15.67 16.62 -15.25
C SER A 58 16.93 16.35 -16.06
N LYS A 59 16.87 15.55 -17.14
CA LYS A 59 18.06 15.16 -17.93
C LYS A 59 18.77 16.33 -18.60
N ASP A 60 18.00 17.32 -19.04
CA ASP A 60 18.52 18.41 -19.86
C ASP A 60 18.97 19.58 -18.96
N GLY A 61 20.09 19.41 -18.26
CA GLY A 61 20.76 20.47 -17.48
C GLY A 61 21.51 19.97 -16.24
N ALA A 62 22.75 20.45 -16.06
CA ALA A 62 23.60 20.02 -14.92
C ALA A 62 22.97 20.31 -13.55
N LYS A 63 22.29 21.46 -13.39
CA LYS A 63 21.59 21.82 -12.14
C LYS A 63 20.40 20.91 -11.87
N THR A 64 19.62 20.61 -12.90
CA THR A 64 18.40 19.80 -12.80
C THR A 64 18.73 18.33 -12.59
N GLU A 65 19.78 17.84 -13.24
CA GLU A 65 20.30 16.49 -13.05
C GLU A 65 20.86 16.31 -11.63
N ALA A 66 21.64 17.28 -11.13
CA ALA A 66 22.13 17.27 -9.75
C ALA A 66 20.98 17.32 -8.72
N TRP A 67 19.94 18.10 -8.98
CA TRP A 67 18.73 18.12 -8.17
C TRP A 67 18.03 16.75 -8.14
N PHE A 68 17.78 16.16 -9.31
CA PHE A 68 17.15 14.83 -9.36
C PHE A 68 18.04 13.75 -8.74
N GLY A 69 19.36 13.89 -8.82
CA GLY A 69 20.32 13.06 -8.10
C GLY A 69 20.09 13.04 -6.59
N ARG A 70 19.75 14.20 -5.98
CA ARG A 70 19.38 14.28 -4.55
C ARG A 70 18.07 13.55 -4.26
N ILE A 71 17.07 13.73 -5.12
CA ILE A 71 15.77 13.03 -5.01
C ILE A 71 15.96 11.51 -5.11
N LYS A 72 16.78 11.04 -6.07
CA LYS A 72 17.13 9.63 -6.21
C LYS A 72 17.86 9.08 -4.99
N LYS A 73 18.83 9.83 -4.45
CA LYS A 73 19.53 9.46 -3.21
C LYS A 73 18.57 9.37 -2.03
N LYS A 74 17.66 10.35 -1.89
CA LYS A 74 16.65 10.35 -0.83
C LYS A 74 15.76 9.11 -0.94
N ARG A 75 15.30 8.77 -2.15
CA ARG A 75 14.51 7.55 -2.40
C ARG A 75 15.24 6.27 -1.99
N SER A 76 16.56 6.20 -2.18
CA SER A 76 17.34 4.99 -1.83
C SER A 76 17.68 4.85 -0.36
N VAL A 77 17.59 5.92 0.44
CA VAL A 77 17.97 5.90 1.87
C VAL A 77 16.78 6.07 2.80
N ASP A 78 15.67 6.66 2.33
CA ASP A 78 14.46 6.79 3.11
C ASP A 78 13.72 5.44 3.17
N PRO A 79 13.43 4.89 4.37
CA PRO A 79 12.88 3.54 4.49
C PRO A 79 11.55 3.34 3.77
N LEU A 80 10.64 4.31 3.85
CA LEU A 80 9.36 4.24 3.15
C LEU A 80 9.54 4.26 1.63
N LEU A 81 10.30 5.23 1.11
CA LEU A 81 10.47 5.39 -0.33
C LEU A 81 11.23 4.21 -0.96
N LEU A 82 12.22 3.67 -0.23
CA LEU A 82 12.95 2.48 -0.63
C LEU A 82 12.01 1.28 -0.64
N TYR A 83 11.26 1.03 0.43
CA TYR A 83 10.30 -0.07 0.50
C TYR A 83 9.32 -0.03 -0.67
N LEU A 84 8.69 1.12 -0.97
CA LEU A 84 7.72 1.24 -2.07
C LEU A 84 8.33 0.96 -3.44
N GLN A 85 9.59 1.35 -3.65
CA GLN A 85 10.32 0.99 -4.87
C GLN A 85 10.49 -0.52 -4.99
N GLN A 86 10.90 -1.19 -3.92
CA GLN A 86 11.13 -2.63 -3.94
C GLN A 86 9.82 -3.43 -4.00
N ALA A 87 8.78 -2.94 -3.34
CA ALA A 87 7.43 -3.47 -3.40
C ALA A 87 6.89 -3.45 -4.84
N ARG A 88 7.09 -2.33 -5.56
CA ARG A 88 6.77 -2.25 -6.98
C ARG A 88 7.51 -3.32 -7.77
N HIS A 89 8.82 -3.43 -7.59
CA HIS A 89 9.63 -4.39 -8.36
C HIS A 89 9.25 -5.85 -8.05
N ALA A 90 8.93 -6.17 -6.80
CA ALA A 90 8.45 -7.50 -6.42
C ALA A 90 7.10 -7.84 -7.09
N ASP A 91 6.15 -6.89 -7.10
CA ASP A 91 4.87 -7.01 -7.81
C ASP A 91 5.05 -7.17 -9.34
N GLU A 92 6.03 -6.47 -9.93
CA GLU A 92 6.32 -6.46 -11.38
C GLU A 92 6.83 -7.80 -11.89
N HIS A 93 7.56 -8.49 -11.03
CA HIS A 93 8.26 -9.72 -11.35
C HIS A 93 7.51 -10.99 -10.91
N LEU A 94 6.27 -10.86 -10.42
CA LEU A 94 5.41 -11.98 -9.95
C LEU A 94 6.07 -12.87 -8.90
N GLU A 95 7.15 -12.42 -8.25
CA GLU A 95 7.92 -13.29 -7.38
C GLU A 95 7.26 -13.43 -5.99
N LEU A 96 6.50 -12.45 -5.49
CA LEU A 96 5.88 -12.53 -4.15
C LEU A 96 4.68 -11.58 -3.95
N GLN A 97 3.82 -11.96 -3.00
CA GLN A 97 2.72 -11.15 -2.46
C GLN A 97 3.28 -9.92 -1.69
N VAL A 98 2.74 -8.72 -1.97
CA VAL A 98 3.18 -7.45 -1.35
C VAL A 98 2.29 -7.01 -0.19
N THR A 99 1.14 -7.65 -0.05
CA THR A 99 0.14 -7.39 0.98
C THR A 99 -0.38 -8.71 1.56
N GLU A 100 -0.93 -8.66 2.77
CA GLU A 100 -1.63 -9.81 3.36
C GLU A 100 -2.92 -9.36 4.05
N THR A 101 -3.85 -10.32 4.15
CA THR A 101 -5.08 -10.17 4.93
C THR A 101 -4.88 -10.82 6.29
N VAL A 102 -4.88 -10.02 7.35
CA VAL A 102 -4.77 -10.52 8.74
C VAL A 102 -6.09 -10.33 9.47
N ILE A 103 -6.55 -11.32 10.23
CA ILE A 103 -7.73 -11.18 11.09
C ILE A 103 -7.32 -10.44 12.37
N ASP A 104 -7.97 -9.31 12.65
CA ASP A 104 -7.62 -8.44 13.78
C ASP A 104 -8.48 -8.68 15.02
N THR A 105 -9.74 -9.09 14.85
CA THR A 105 -10.64 -9.39 15.98
C THR A 105 -11.71 -10.39 15.57
N LEU A 106 -11.95 -11.37 16.45
CA LEU A 106 -13.14 -12.23 16.45
C LEU A 106 -14.02 -11.79 17.63
N ILE A 107 -15.15 -11.13 17.38
CA ILE A 107 -16.07 -10.73 18.45
C ILE A 107 -17.17 -11.79 18.61
N TYR A 108 -17.21 -12.43 19.78
CA TYR A 108 -18.29 -13.30 20.21
C TYR A 108 -19.28 -12.50 21.07
N SER A 109 -20.55 -12.40 20.65
CA SER A 109 -21.54 -11.54 21.31
C SER A 109 -22.32 -12.22 22.46
N LYS A 110 -22.01 -13.47 22.84
CA LYS A 110 -22.63 -14.19 23.98
C LYS A 110 -21.56 -14.96 24.78
N PRO A 111 -21.74 -15.19 26.10
CA PRO A 111 -20.80 -15.96 26.92
C PRO A 111 -20.58 -17.34 26.31
N TYR A 112 -19.31 -17.71 26.18
CA TYR A 112 -18.85 -19.00 25.63
C TYR A 112 -19.45 -20.16 26.43
N ASP A 113 -20.26 -21.00 25.77
CA ASP A 113 -20.66 -22.31 26.30
C ASP A 113 -19.61 -23.35 25.89
N PRO A 114 -18.81 -23.90 26.83
CA PRO A 114 -17.78 -24.89 26.54
C PRO A 114 -18.32 -26.21 25.94
N ALA A 115 -19.64 -26.43 25.92
CA ALA A 115 -20.25 -27.58 25.26
C ALA A 115 -20.24 -27.46 23.72
N VAL A 116 -20.14 -26.26 23.14
CA VAL A 116 -20.18 -26.05 21.68
C VAL A 116 -18.76 -26.11 21.10
N GLY A 117 -18.44 -27.23 20.44
CA GLY A 117 -17.17 -27.39 19.73
C GLY A 117 -17.16 -26.66 18.39
N MET A 118 -16.06 -25.96 18.08
CA MET A 118 -15.81 -25.41 16.74
C MET A 118 -15.42 -26.56 15.80
N LYS A 119 -16.18 -26.75 14.71
CA LYS A 119 -16.01 -27.89 13.80
C LYS A 119 -15.03 -27.60 12.67
N SER A 120 -15.08 -26.39 12.10
CA SER A 120 -14.13 -25.94 11.09
C SER A 120 -14.04 -24.41 11.05
N PHE A 121 -12.91 -23.93 10.55
CA PHE A 121 -12.60 -22.53 10.35
C PHE A 121 -12.01 -22.35 8.96
N GLU A 122 -12.73 -21.65 8.09
CA GLU A 122 -12.30 -21.35 6.73
C GLU A 122 -12.32 -19.84 6.49
N ILE A 123 -11.26 -19.33 5.86
CA ILE A 123 -11.14 -17.94 5.42
C ILE A 123 -11.22 -17.89 3.89
N PRO A 124 -12.41 -17.84 3.29
CA PRO A 124 -12.54 -17.43 1.90
C PRO A 124 -12.39 -15.91 1.72
N GLU A 125 -12.09 -15.49 0.48
CA GLU A 125 -11.74 -14.10 0.09
C GLU A 125 -12.77 -13.01 0.49
N THR A 126 -13.99 -13.38 0.88
CA THR A 126 -15.12 -12.44 1.06
C THR A 126 -15.89 -12.58 2.37
N SER A 127 -15.68 -13.64 3.16
CA SER A 127 -16.34 -13.81 4.46
C SER A 127 -15.63 -14.86 5.28
N ILE A 128 -15.75 -14.81 6.61
CA ILE A 128 -15.35 -15.94 7.45
C ILE A 128 -16.56 -16.83 7.67
N THR A 129 -16.41 -18.11 7.38
CA THR A 129 -17.42 -19.13 7.68
C THR A 129 -16.98 -19.89 8.92
N ILE A 130 -17.78 -19.81 10.00
CA ILE A 130 -17.61 -20.64 11.19
C ILE A 130 -18.72 -21.68 11.19
N SER A 131 -18.35 -22.95 11.11
CA SER A 131 -19.29 -24.06 11.27
C SER A 131 -19.19 -24.60 12.70
N LEU A 132 -20.32 -24.57 13.41
CA LEU A 132 -20.44 -25.14 14.75
C LEU A 132 -20.86 -26.61 14.65
N ASP A 133 -20.48 -27.42 15.63
CA ASP A 133 -20.91 -28.81 15.71
C ASP A 133 -22.39 -28.90 16.12
N GLU A 134 -23.28 -29.09 15.14
CA GLU A 134 -24.73 -29.20 15.34
C GLU A 134 -25.12 -30.30 16.32
N ALA A 135 -24.32 -31.36 16.47
CA ALA A 135 -24.59 -32.47 17.38
C ALA A 135 -24.48 -32.09 18.87
N LYS A 136 -23.92 -30.92 19.19
CA LYS A 136 -23.78 -30.40 20.57
C LYS A 136 -24.64 -29.17 20.85
N LEU A 137 -25.46 -28.74 19.89
CA LEU A 137 -26.35 -27.59 20.04
C LEU A 137 -27.66 -28.03 20.70
N VAL A 138 -27.67 -28.13 22.03
CA VAL A 138 -28.92 -28.23 22.80
C VAL A 138 -29.26 -26.83 23.32
N ASN A 139 -30.36 -26.25 22.84
CA ASN A 139 -30.94 -24.97 23.29
C ASN A 139 -30.08 -23.70 23.09
N VAL A 140 -29.49 -23.50 21.92
CA VAL A 140 -28.91 -22.20 21.55
C VAL A 140 -29.90 -21.45 20.65
N GLU A 141 -30.44 -20.32 21.12
CA GLU A 141 -31.22 -19.41 20.26
C GLU A 141 -30.39 -19.00 19.03
N PRO A 142 -30.94 -19.05 17.80
CA PRO A 142 -30.17 -18.98 16.56
C PRO A 142 -29.80 -17.53 16.20
N HIS A 143 -29.03 -16.83 17.03
CA HIS A 143 -28.51 -15.50 16.71
C HIS A 143 -27.09 -15.29 17.29
N THR A 144 -26.11 -16.00 16.76
CA THR A 144 -24.69 -15.68 16.96
C THR A 144 -24.23 -14.84 15.77
N LYS A 145 -24.02 -13.54 15.99
CA LYS A 145 -23.42 -12.66 14.99
C LYS A 145 -21.91 -12.64 15.24
N VAL A 146 -21.14 -13.26 14.35
CA VAL A 146 -19.68 -13.16 14.37
C VAL A 146 -19.29 -12.01 13.44
N GLU A 147 -18.66 -10.98 14.01
CA GLU A 147 -18.03 -9.91 13.23
C GLU A 147 -16.54 -10.20 13.13
N VAL A 148 -16.05 -10.40 11.92
CA VAL A 148 -14.63 -10.54 11.62
C VAL A 148 -14.17 -9.28 10.90
N LYS A 149 -13.23 -8.57 11.51
CA LYS A 149 -12.52 -7.46 10.87
C LYS A 149 -11.18 -7.99 10.38
N GLY A 150 -11.09 -8.32 9.08
CA GLY A 150 -9.81 -8.49 8.42
C GLY A 150 -9.18 -7.13 8.13
N LYS A 151 -7.88 -7.00 8.40
CA LYS A 151 -7.06 -5.84 8.06
C LYS A 151 -6.16 -6.19 6.89
N PHE A 152 -6.20 -5.35 5.87
CA PHE A 152 -5.26 -5.37 4.77
C PHE A 152 -3.98 -4.66 5.21
N ARG A 153 -2.83 -5.35 5.20
CA ARG A 153 -1.55 -4.82 5.69
C ARG A 153 -0.43 -5.05 4.70
N LEU A 154 0.57 -4.19 4.74
CA LEU A 154 1.84 -4.37 4.04
C LEU A 154 2.65 -5.49 4.67
N VAL A 155 3.35 -6.26 3.83
CA VAL A 155 4.26 -7.32 4.29
C VAL A 155 5.69 -7.06 3.84
N PRO A 156 6.70 -7.65 4.51
CA PRO A 156 8.06 -7.59 4.02
C PRO A 156 8.16 -8.15 2.59
N VAL A 157 8.79 -7.41 1.69
CA VAL A 157 8.97 -7.82 0.30
C VAL A 157 10.38 -8.36 0.09
N THR A 158 10.52 -9.41 -0.72
CA THR A 158 11.85 -9.88 -1.16
C THR A 158 12.01 -9.54 -2.63
N ASN A 159 13.12 -8.91 -2.98
CA ASN A 159 13.46 -8.61 -4.36
C ASN A 159 14.91 -9.05 -4.61
N ARG A 160 15.12 -9.96 -5.57
CA ARG A 160 16.44 -10.52 -5.93
C ARG A 160 17.22 -11.05 -4.71
N GLY A 161 16.53 -11.78 -3.83
CA GLY A 161 17.11 -12.38 -2.62
C GLY A 161 17.36 -11.42 -1.45
N VAL A 162 17.08 -10.13 -1.60
CA VAL A 162 17.17 -9.15 -0.51
C VAL A 162 15.77 -8.90 0.07
N LYS A 163 15.63 -9.09 1.38
CA LYS A 163 14.38 -8.83 2.11
C LYS A 163 14.34 -7.39 2.59
N TYR A 164 13.24 -6.71 2.31
CA TYR A 164 12.95 -5.35 2.75
C TYR A 164 11.79 -5.40 3.75
N PRO A 165 12.00 -5.03 5.02
CA PRO A 165 10.94 -5.00 6.01
C PRO A 165 9.95 -3.88 5.70
N VAL A 166 8.72 -4.01 6.21
CA VAL A 166 7.78 -2.89 6.25
C VAL A 166 8.45 -1.76 7.05
N PRO A 167 8.48 -0.53 6.53
CA PRO A 167 9.15 0.59 7.16
C PRO A 167 8.45 0.95 8.48
N ALA A 168 9.22 1.45 9.45
CA ALA A 168 8.70 2.01 10.70
C ALA A 168 8.87 3.53 10.77
N GLU A 169 9.42 4.14 9.72
CA GLU A 169 9.70 5.57 9.65
C GLU A 169 9.67 6.11 8.22
N HIS A 170 9.42 7.41 8.13
CA HIS A 170 9.58 8.20 6.92
C HIS A 170 10.14 9.57 7.29
N ASN A 171 11.16 10.05 6.57
CA ASN A 171 11.84 11.31 6.89
C ASN A 171 12.37 11.41 8.34
N GLY A 172 12.77 10.29 8.95
CA GLY A 172 13.26 10.23 10.33
C GLY A 172 12.16 10.36 11.39
N ILE A 173 10.88 10.33 10.98
CA ILE A 173 9.73 10.33 11.88
C ILE A 173 9.20 8.89 11.97
N ILE A 174 9.16 8.34 13.18
CA ILE A 174 8.61 7.01 13.46
C ILE A 174 7.08 7.06 13.32
N MET A 175 6.51 6.09 12.63
CA MET A 175 5.07 6.00 12.35
C MET A 175 4.66 4.58 11.95
N ASP A 176 3.37 4.28 12.11
CA ASP A 176 2.79 3.01 11.66
C ASP A 176 2.51 3.04 10.15
N LEU A 177 3.36 2.34 9.40
CA LEU A 177 3.29 2.20 7.95
C LEU A 177 2.88 0.78 7.54
N PHE A 178 2.36 -0.05 8.45
CA PHE A 178 1.76 -1.34 8.08
C PHE A 178 0.44 -1.16 7.33
N ASP A 179 -0.26 -0.05 7.57
CA ASP A 179 -1.45 0.31 6.80
C ASP A 179 -1.04 0.94 5.45
N PRO A 180 -1.40 0.32 4.30
CA PRO A 180 -1.09 0.86 2.98
C PRO A 180 -1.71 2.23 2.72
N VAL A 181 -2.83 2.59 3.40
CA VAL A 181 -3.41 3.92 3.31
C VAL A 181 -2.46 4.96 3.91
N ASN A 182 -1.88 4.66 5.08
CA ASN A 182 -0.90 5.54 5.73
C ASN A 182 0.39 5.63 4.91
N ALA A 183 0.94 4.48 4.49
CA ALA A 183 2.16 4.43 3.70
C ALA A 183 2.01 5.18 2.36
N GLY A 184 0.91 4.96 1.65
CA GLY A 184 0.59 5.65 0.41
C GLY A 184 0.39 7.16 0.62
N GLY A 185 -0.32 7.55 1.69
CA GLY A 185 -0.55 8.95 2.02
C GLY A 185 0.74 9.74 2.27
N HIS A 186 1.64 9.18 3.09
CA HIS A 186 2.94 9.81 3.36
C HIS A 186 3.82 9.92 2.11
N ALA A 187 3.86 8.87 1.29
CA ALA A 187 4.60 8.89 0.04
C ALA A 187 4.06 9.94 -0.94
N ILE A 188 2.73 9.99 -1.15
CA ILE A 188 2.12 10.98 -2.04
C ILE A 188 2.36 12.41 -1.53
N GLY A 189 2.25 12.64 -0.22
CA GLY A 189 2.56 13.94 0.39
C GLY A 189 4.00 14.39 0.10
N TYR A 190 4.97 13.49 0.27
CA TYR A 190 6.36 13.76 -0.08
C TYR A 190 6.55 14.08 -1.58
N LEU A 191 5.92 13.31 -2.47
CA LEU A 191 6.04 13.53 -3.91
C LEU A 191 5.35 14.82 -4.39
N ARG A 192 4.29 15.26 -3.71
CA ARG A 192 3.68 16.58 -3.94
C ARG A 192 4.66 17.71 -3.66
N SER A 193 5.29 17.71 -2.48
CA SER A 193 6.32 18.70 -2.17
C SER A 193 7.51 18.63 -3.13
N THR A 194 7.87 17.42 -3.58
CA THR A 194 8.93 17.23 -4.59
C THR A 194 8.52 17.83 -5.95
N LEU A 195 7.26 17.71 -6.35
CA LEU A 195 6.74 18.29 -7.59
C LEU A 195 6.72 19.83 -7.52
N GLU A 196 6.35 20.41 -6.37
CA GLU A 196 6.41 21.86 -6.13
C GLU A 196 7.85 22.39 -6.18
N GLU A 197 8.81 21.64 -5.64
CA GLU A 197 10.22 21.97 -5.81
C GLU A 197 10.59 21.92 -7.31
N ALA A 198 10.17 20.86 -8.00
CA ALA A 198 10.47 20.65 -9.43
C ALA A 198 10.03 21.83 -10.31
N THR A 199 8.85 22.40 -10.10
CA THR A 199 8.34 23.55 -10.87
C THR A 199 9.16 24.83 -10.66
N THR A 200 9.94 24.91 -9.58
CA THR A 200 10.87 26.02 -9.32
C THR A 200 12.22 25.81 -10.04
N PHE A 201 12.63 24.56 -10.27
CA PHE A 201 13.95 24.22 -10.82
C PHE A 201 13.97 23.88 -12.33
N LEU A 202 12.83 23.46 -12.92
CA LEU A 202 12.73 22.90 -14.28
C LEU A 202 12.00 23.82 -15.27
#